data_AF-A0A174M1N1-F1
#
_entry.id   AF-A0A174M1N1-F1
#
_cell.length_a   1.000
_cell.length_b   1.000
_cell.length_c   1.000
_cell.angle_alpha   90.00
_cell.angle_beta   90.00
_cell.angle_gamma   90.00
#
_symmetry.space_group_name_H-M   'P 1'
#
loop_
_entity.id
_entity.type
_entity.pdbx_description
1 polymer ?
#
loop_
_entity_poly.entity_id
_entity_poly.type
_entity_poly.pdbx_seq_one_letter_code
_entity_poly.pdbx_strand_id
1 'polypeptide(L)'
;MILYLAGYKPCARSWCIDTSDIYLLSSFWEHKSGRYGSYVLQQKHILDSGAFSAFSGKNNGLDWDSYIRKYADFILKNNIQKFFELDIDVVVGLRKVEYYRRYLEDKTGRKPIPVWHASRKRDYFLRMCEEYPYVAIGTTSAMEEGRRIRQNPMVLKWFIDQAHSAGVRIHGLGFTSSKYLPYLKFDSVDSTTWLSGARYGQIYKFDNGQMQYYDPPKGMRARHHDLVNRHNFNEWVKFQKYAEEFL
;
A
#
# COMPACT_ATOMS: atom_id res chain seq x y z
N MET A 1 -2.40 -14.06 5.40
CA MET A 1 -2.20 -12.60 5.30
C MET A 1 -2.08 -12.22 3.82
N ILE A 2 -2.75 -11.17 3.36
CA ILE A 2 -2.63 -10.74 1.96
C ILE A 2 -1.42 -9.80 1.79
N LEU A 3 -0.57 -10.05 0.79
CA LEU A 3 0.52 -9.16 0.40
C LEU A 3 0.25 -8.51 -0.95
N TYR A 4 0.01 -7.19 -0.99
CA TYR A 4 -0.17 -6.47 -2.25
C TYR A 4 1.18 -6.01 -2.82
N LEU A 5 1.44 -6.33 -4.10
CA LEU A 5 2.62 -5.81 -4.81
C LEU A 5 2.26 -4.46 -5.45
N ALA A 6 2.94 -3.40 -4.98
CA ALA A 6 2.72 -2.04 -5.40
C ALA A 6 3.66 -1.63 -6.55
N GLY A 7 3.23 -0.72 -7.42
CA GLY A 7 4.07 -0.13 -8.47
C GLY A 7 4.15 -0.95 -9.77
N TYR A 8 3.15 -1.80 -10.05
CA TYR A 8 3.11 -2.66 -11.23
C TYR A 8 2.90 -1.91 -12.56
N LYS A 9 2.33 -0.70 -12.53
CA LYS A 9 1.90 0.03 -13.73
C LYS A 9 2.97 0.15 -14.84
N PRO A 10 4.22 0.54 -14.56
CA PRO A 10 5.23 0.68 -15.61
C PRO A 10 5.53 -0.63 -16.32
N CYS A 11 5.48 -1.75 -15.58
CA CYS A 11 5.76 -3.10 -16.04
C CYS A 11 4.57 -3.75 -16.77
N ALA A 12 3.35 -3.33 -16.45
CA ALA A 12 2.12 -3.91 -17.01
C ALA A 12 2.07 -3.87 -18.55
N ARG A 13 2.72 -2.88 -19.17
CA ARG A 13 2.78 -2.75 -20.64
C ARG A 13 3.77 -3.70 -21.30
N SER A 14 4.87 -4.02 -20.62
CA SER A 14 5.99 -4.76 -21.22
C SER A 14 5.91 -6.26 -20.95
N TRP A 15 5.41 -6.67 -19.78
CA TRP A 15 5.54 -8.06 -19.35
C TRP A 15 4.38 -8.97 -19.75
N CYS A 16 3.21 -8.41 -20.06
CA CYS A 16 2.00 -9.16 -20.45
C CYS A 16 1.71 -10.37 -19.53
N ILE A 17 1.96 -10.23 -18.23
CA ILE A 17 1.74 -11.28 -17.23
C ILE A 17 0.25 -11.34 -16.89
N ASP A 18 -0.30 -12.55 -16.78
CA ASP A 18 -1.62 -12.74 -16.17
C ASP A 18 -1.57 -12.40 -14.68
N THR A 19 -2.38 -11.43 -14.29
CA THR A 19 -2.42 -10.86 -12.94
C THR A 19 -3.66 -11.24 -12.16
N SER A 20 -4.54 -12.08 -12.74
CA SER A 20 -5.82 -12.48 -12.17
C SER A 20 -5.69 -13.10 -10.77
N ASP A 21 -4.62 -13.85 -10.53
CA ASP A 21 -4.31 -14.50 -9.25
C ASP A 21 -3.38 -13.68 -8.33
N ILE A 22 -2.94 -12.49 -8.77
CA ILE A 22 -1.93 -11.69 -8.05
C ILE A 22 -2.59 -10.52 -7.30
N TYR A 23 -2.29 -10.38 -6.01
CA TYR A 23 -2.69 -9.21 -5.23
C TYR A 23 -1.82 -8.01 -5.59
N LEU A 24 -2.46 -6.95 -6.09
CA LEU A 24 -1.80 -5.75 -6.59
C LEU A 24 -2.34 -4.49 -5.91
N LEU A 25 -1.43 -3.58 -5.60
CA LEU A 25 -1.75 -2.21 -5.20
C LEU A 25 -1.33 -1.26 -6.31
N SER A 26 -2.18 -0.28 -6.62
CA SER A 26 -1.76 0.85 -7.46
C SER A 26 -2.19 2.16 -6.86
N SER A 27 -1.56 3.23 -7.31
CA SER A 27 -1.87 4.57 -6.87
C SER A 27 -2.76 5.29 -7.88
N PHE A 28 -3.82 5.95 -7.44
CA PHE A 28 -4.64 6.80 -8.32
C PHE A 28 -3.81 7.89 -9.00
N TRP A 29 -2.76 8.39 -8.34
CA TRP A 29 -1.83 9.35 -8.93
C TRP A 29 -1.20 8.85 -10.22
N GLU A 30 -0.91 7.54 -10.31
CA GLU A 30 -0.38 6.93 -11.52
C GLU A 30 -1.43 7.00 -12.64
N HIS A 31 -2.72 6.82 -12.32
CA HIS A 31 -3.84 6.64 -13.26
C HIS A 31 -4.56 7.93 -13.66
N LYS A 32 -4.16 9.08 -13.13
CA LYS A 32 -4.79 10.39 -13.40
C LYS A 32 -4.87 10.78 -14.89
N SER A 33 -4.07 10.17 -15.76
CA SER A 33 -4.12 10.35 -17.22
C SER A 33 -5.20 9.50 -17.91
N GLY A 34 -5.94 8.67 -17.17
CA GLY A 34 -6.97 7.76 -17.68
C GLY A 34 -6.41 6.46 -18.30
N ARG A 35 -5.09 6.27 -18.34
CA ARG A 35 -4.46 5.05 -18.88
C ARG A 35 -4.11 4.08 -17.76
N TYR A 36 -4.66 2.87 -17.77
CA TYR A 36 -4.35 1.79 -16.81
C TYR A 36 -4.65 0.42 -17.44
N GLY A 37 -4.09 -0.64 -16.86
CA GLY A 37 -4.32 -2.02 -17.31
C GLY A 37 -5.53 -2.67 -16.66
N SER A 38 -5.92 -3.85 -17.16
CA SER A 38 -7.03 -4.65 -16.63
C SER A 38 -6.85 -5.06 -15.17
N TYR A 39 -5.61 -5.14 -14.68
CA TYR A 39 -5.28 -5.44 -13.29
C TYR A 39 -5.91 -4.48 -12.26
N VAL A 40 -6.36 -3.29 -12.67
CA VAL A 40 -7.09 -2.35 -11.81
C VAL A 40 -8.54 -2.79 -11.57
N LEU A 41 -9.08 -3.62 -12.46
CA LEU A 41 -10.50 -4.03 -12.44
C LEU A 41 -10.72 -5.35 -11.69
N GLN A 42 -9.64 -6.00 -11.23
CA GLN A 42 -9.72 -7.32 -10.60
C GLN A 42 -10.05 -7.23 -9.10
N GLN A 43 -10.65 -8.29 -8.54
CA GLN A 43 -11.00 -8.37 -7.12
C GLN A 43 -9.78 -8.34 -6.18
N LYS A 44 -8.63 -8.84 -6.65
CA LYS A 44 -7.35 -8.83 -5.96
C LYS A 44 -6.61 -7.48 -6.07
N HIS A 45 -7.32 -6.40 -6.38
CA HIS A 45 -6.77 -5.05 -6.44
C HIS A 45 -7.16 -4.22 -5.22
N ILE A 46 -6.24 -3.36 -4.78
CA ILE A 46 -6.50 -2.29 -3.82
C ILE A 46 -5.95 -0.97 -4.37
N LEU A 47 -6.71 0.11 -4.20
CA LEU A 47 -6.35 1.42 -4.72
C LEU A 47 -5.91 2.37 -3.60
N ASP A 48 -4.67 2.85 -3.68
CA ASP A 48 -4.20 3.97 -2.88
C ASP A 48 -4.60 5.30 -3.54
N SER A 49 -4.93 6.30 -2.73
CA SER A 49 -5.24 7.65 -3.19
C SER A 49 -4.07 8.30 -3.91
N GLY A 50 -2.82 7.89 -3.61
CA GLY A 50 -1.61 8.46 -4.21
C GLY A 50 -1.29 9.87 -3.73
N ALA A 51 -1.95 10.32 -2.67
CA ALA A 51 -1.83 11.68 -2.19
C ALA A 51 -0.41 12.00 -1.70
N PHE A 52 0.28 11.03 -1.07
CA PHE A 52 1.69 11.13 -0.70
C PHE A 52 2.60 11.51 -1.88
N SER A 53 2.44 10.82 -3.00
CA SER A 53 3.19 11.09 -4.24
C SER A 53 2.82 12.44 -4.86
N ALA A 54 1.56 12.86 -4.71
CA ALA A 54 1.05 14.10 -5.27
C ALA A 54 1.69 15.34 -4.62
N PHE A 55 1.78 15.41 -3.28
CA PHE A 55 2.38 16.57 -2.60
C PHE A 55 3.90 16.50 -2.47
N SER A 56 4.50 15.31 -2.44
CA SER A 56 5.97 15.17 -2.38
C SER A 56 6.67 15.68 -3.66
N GLY A 57 5.94 15.80 -4.78
CA GLY A 57 6.47 16.13 -6.09
C GLY A 57 6.65 17.62 -6.43
N LYS A 58 6.86 18.52 -5.45
CA LYS A 58 6.86 20.00 -5.64
C LYS A 58 5.55 20.60 -6.16
N ASN A 59 4.42 19.88 -6.03
CA ASN A 59 3.10 20.39 -6.45
C ASN A 59 2.45 21.26 -5.35
N ASN A 60 3.12 22.35 -4.96
CA ASN A 60 2.58 23.34 -4.03
C ASN A 60 1.39 24.04 -4.71
N GLY A 61 0.15 23.67 -4.35
CA GLY A 61 -1.07 24.23 -4.93
C GLY A 61 -2.02 23.23 -5.58
N LEU A 62 -1.88 21.93 -5.31
CA LEU A 62 -2.83 20.94 -5.77
C LEU A 62 -4.22 21.18 -5.16
N ASP A 63 -5.24 21.34 -6.01
CA ASP A 63 -6.64 21.44 -5.60
C ASP A 63 -7.15 20.08 -5.13
N TRP A 64 -7.14 19.87 -3.81
CA TRP A 64 -7.59 18.63 -3.18
C TRP A 64 -9.10 18.39 -3.31
N ASP A 65 -9.93 19.44 -3.44
CA ASP A 65 -11.36 19.29 -3.67
C ASP A 65 -11.61 18.78 -5.10
N SER A 66 -10.82 19.20 -6.09
CA SER A 66 -10.85 18.61 -7.44
C SER A 66 -10.27 17.20 -7.46
N TYR A 67 -9.22 16.95 -6.67
CA TYR A 67 -8.59 15.64 -6.57
C TYR A 67 -9.54 14.58 -6.02
N ILE A 68 -10.24 14.87 -4.91
CA ILE A 68 -11.19 13.93 -4.29
C ILE A 68 -12.34 13.59 -5.24
N ARG A 69 -12.84 14.57 -6.00
CA ARG A 69 -13.87 14.35 -7.03
C ARG A 69 -13.40 13.35 -8.08
N LYS A 70 -12.23 13.60 -8.67
CA LYS A 70 -11.65 12.70 -9.69
C LYS A 70 -11.34 11.32 -9.14
N TYR A 71 -10.92 11.23 -7.88
CA TYR A 71 -10.67 9.96 -7.21
C TYR A 71 -11.98 9.16 -7.01
N ALA A 72 -13.04 9.81 -6.53
CA ALA A 72 -14.37 9.20 -6.40
C ALA A 72 -14.92 8.73 -7.76
N ASP A 73 -14.80 9.56 -8.79
CA ASP A 73 -15.21 9.22 -10.16
C ASP A 73 -14.45 8.00 -10.69
N PHE A 74 -13.14 7.91 -10.40
CA PHE A 74 -12.31 6.78 -10.79
C PHE A 74 -12.74 5.49 -10.08
N ILE A 75 -13.05 5.56 -8.78
CA ILE A 75 -13.54 4.44 -7.98
C ILE A 75 -14.86 3.92 -8.56
N LEU A 76 -15.82 4.81 -8.83
CA LEU A 76 -17.13 4.47 -9.38
C LEU A 76 -17.04 3.89 -10.78
N LYS A 77 -16.35 4.58 -11.69
CA LYS A 77 -16.20 4.16 -13.09
C LYS A 77 -15.62 2.77 -13.23
N ASN A 78 -14.68 2.41 -12.37
CA ASN A 78 -13.96 1.14 -12.42
C ASN A 78 -14.46 0.10 -11.41
N ASN A 79 -15.54 0.42 -10.68
CA ASN A 79 -16.11 -0.46 -9.65
C ASN A 79 -15.04 -0.97 -8.66
N ILE A 80 -14.18 -0.08 -8.17
CA ILE A 80 -13.10 -0.43 -7.24
C ILE A 80 -13.70 -0.82 -5.89
N GLN A 81 -13.39 -2.03 -5.42
CA GLN A 81 -13.97 -2.57 -4.19
C GLN A 81 -13.23 -2.15 -2.92
N LYS A 82 -11.90 -2.01 -2.98
CA LYS A 82 -11.04 -1.67 -1.84
C LYS A 82 -10.18 -0.46 -2.19
N PHE A 83 -10.30 0.59 -1.40
CA PHE A 83 -9.55 1.82 -1.61
C PHE A 83 -9.29 2.56 -0.30
N PHE A 84 -8.16 3.25 -0.22
CA PHE A 84 -7.79 4.06 0.95
C PHE A 84 -8.40 5.46 0.89
N GLU A 85 -8.51 6.10 2.05
CA GLU A 85 -8.82 7.52 2.15
C GLU A 85 -7.69 8.40 1.58
N LEU A 86 -7.92 9.72 1.53
CA LEU A 86 -6.86 10.68 1.27
C LEU A 86 -6.02 10.88 2.53
N ASP A 87 -4.87 10.21 2.57
CA ASP A 87 -3.89 10.32 3.64
C ASP A 87 -3.03 11.59 3.50
N ILE A 88 -3.56 12.74 3.97
CA ILE A 88 -2.94 14.07 3.86
C ILE A 88 -3.16 14.96 5.09
N ASP A 89 -3.23 14.35 6.27
CA ASP A 89 -3.40 15.06 7.55
C ASP A 89 -2.43 16.23 7.71
N VAL A 90 -1.16 15.99 7.34
CA VAL A 90 -0.09 16.97 7.43
C VAL A 90 -0.23 18.16 6.47
N VAL A 91 -1.11 18.05 5.46
CA VAL A 91 -1.31 19.06 4.42
C VAL A 91 -2.57 19.88 4.69
N VAL A 92 -3.68 19.23 5.04
CA VAL A 92 -5.01 19.89 5.14
C VAL A 92 -5.66 19.78 6.52
N GLY A 93 -5.05 19.03 7.44
CA GLY A 93 -5.58 18.76 8.77
C GLY A 93 -6.65 17.66 8.79
N LEU A 94 -6.79 17.01 9.94
CA LEU A 94 -7.68 15.86 10.14
C LEU A 94 -9.15 16.15 9.80
N ARG A 95 -9.68 17.32 10.19
CA ARG A 95 -11.08 17.70 9.91
C ARG A 95 -11.39 17.69 8.41
N LYS A 96 -10.45 18.13 7.57
CA LYS A 96 -10.65 18.15 6.11
C LYS A 96 -10.49 16.75 5.51
N VAL A 97 -9.62 15.91 6.06
CA VAL A 97 -9.53 14.49 5.69
C VAL A 97 -10.82 13.74 6.03
N GLU A 98 -11.40 13.97 7.21
CA GLU A 98 -12.70 13.40 7.59
C GLU A 98 -13.84 13.85 6.66
N TYR A 99 -13.82 15.11 6.23
CA TYR A 99 -14.73 15.61 5.21
C TYR A 99 -14.56 14.87 3.88
N TYR A 100 -13.33 14.66 3.40
CA TYR A 100 -13.07 13.89 2.19
C TYR A 100 -13.46 12.42 2.31
N ARG A 101 -13.26 11.83 3.49
CA ARG A 101 -13.68 10.45 3.79
C ARG A 101 -15.19 10.31 3.64
N ARG A 102 -15.97 11.18 4.30
CA ARG A 102 -17.44 11.21 4.18
C ARG A 102 -17.89 11.45 2.75
N TYR A 103 -17.23 12.36 2.04
CA TYR A 103 -17.51 12.59 0.62
C TYR A 103 -17.32 11.30 -0.23
N LEU A 104 -16.28 10.51 0.02
CA LEU A 104 -16.09 9.23 -0.67
C LEU A 104 -17.19 8.24 -0.32
N GLU A 105 -17.59 8.16 0.95
CA GLU A 105 -18.68 7.28 1.40
C GLU A 105 -19.99 7.64 0.70
N ASP A 106 -20.37 8.91 0.76
CA ASP A 106 -21.61 9.42 0.16
C ASP A 106 -21.65 9.21 -1.36
N LYS A 107 -20.52 9.40 -2.04
CA LYS A 107 -20.45 9.26 -3.50
C LYS A 107 -20.35 7.82 -3.96
N THR A 108 -19.59 6.99 -3.26
CA THR A 108 -19.26 5.63 -3.72
C THR A 108 -20.18 4.57 -3.12
N GLY A 109 -20.91 4.89 -2.06
CA GLY A 109 -21.66 3.93 -1.24
C GLY A 109 -20.77 2.91 -0.53
N ARG A 110 -19.47 3.17 -0.42
CA ARG A 110 -18.46 2.26 0.11
C ARG A 110 -17.60 2.96 1.15
N LYS A 111 -17.22 2.22 2.20
CA LYS A 111 -16.31 2.71 3.23
C LYS A 111 -14.86 2.69 2.73
N PRO A 112 -14.16 3.83 2.62
CA PRO A 112 -12.71 3.84 2.41
C PRO A 112 -12.00 3.20 3.61
N ILE A 113 -10.75 2.80 3.40
CA ILE A 113 -9.86 2.32 4.47
C ILE A 113 -9.17 3.56 5.08
N PRO A 114 -9.53 4.01 6.30
CA PRO A 114 -8.86 5.13 6.93
C PRO A 114 -7.44 4.76 7.38
N VAL A 115 -6.52 5.72 7.32
CA VAL A 115 -5.10 5.54 7.67
C VAL A 115 -4.80 6.26 8.97
N TRP A 116 -4.35 5.54 9.99
CA TRP A 116 -3.98 6.12 11.27
C TRP A 116 -2.55 6.67 11.25
N HIS A 117 -2.37 7.80 11.96
CA HIS A 117 -1.10 8.46 12.26
C HIS A 117 -1.03 8.84 13.74
N ALA A 118 0.18 8.94 14.28
CA ALA A 118 0.43 9.26 15.69
C ALA A 118 -0.23 10.57 16.13
N SER A 119 -0.35 11.55 15.23
CA SER A 119 -1.04 12.81 15.48
C SER A 119 -2.52 12.63 15.86
N ARG A 120 -3.16 11.55 15.40
CA ARG A 120 -4.56 11.21 15.70
C ARG A 120 -4.73 10.59 17.10
N LYS A 121 -3.64 10.12 17.73
CA LYS A 121 -3.62 9.48 19.06
C LYS A 121 -4.40 8.16 19.13
N ARG A 122 -4.27 7.48 20.27
CA ARG A 122 -4.85 6.17 20.57
C ARG A 122 -6.37 6.13 20.41
N ASP A 123 -7.08 7.08 21.02
CA ASP A 123 -8.55 7.05 21.08
C ASP A 123 -9.19 7.17 19.70
N TYR A 124 -8.52 7.88 18.76
CA TYR A 124 -8.97 7.95 17.38
C TYR A 124 -8.84 6.61 16.67
N PHE A 125 -7.77 5.85 16.93
CA PHE A 125 -7.63 4.50 16.37
C PHE A 125 -8.76 3.58 16.82
N LEU A 126 -9.13 3.64 18.10
CA LEU A 126 -10.23 2.85 18.65
C LEU A 126 -11.56 3.21 17.96
N ARG A 127 -11.87 4.51 17.79
CA ARG A 127 -13.04 4.94 17.03
C ARG A 127 -13.01 4.50 15.57
N MET A 128 -11.85 4.53 14.91
CA MET A 128 -11.73 3.97 13.55
C MET A 128 -12.12 2.50 13.51
N CYS A 129 -11.77 1.71 14.54
CA CYS A 129 -12.15 0.30 14.65
C CYS A 129 -13.64 0.11 14.99
N GLU A 130 -14.30 1.08 15.60
CA GLU A 130 -15.76 1.04 15.82
C GLU A 130 -16.54 1.35 14.53
N GLU A 131 -16.00 2.25 13.70
CA GLU A 131 -16.71 2.81 12.54
C GLU A 131 -16.41 2.08 11.22
N TYR A 132 -15.23 1.47 11.06
CA TYR A 132 -14.75 0.91 9.78
C TYR A 132 -14.38 -0.57 9.89
N PRO A 133 -14.80 -1.42 8.94
CA PRO A 133 -14.47 -2.85 8.93
C PRO A 133 -13.03 -3.14 8.49
N TYR A 134 -12.29 -2.11 8.07
CA TYR A 134 -10.92 -2.20 7.61
C TYR A 134 -10.20 -0.88 7.86
N VAL A 135 -9.12 -0.89 8.65
CA VAL A 135 -8.26 0.26 8.93
C VAL A 135 -6.83 0.03 8.44
N ALA A 136 -6.02 1.08 8.38
CA ALA A 136 -4.62 1.00 7.98
C ALA A 136 -3.70 1.82 8.90
N ILE A 137 -2.41 1.47 8.90
CA ILE A 137 -1.37 2.20 9.61
C ILE A 137 -0.18 2.49 8.68
N GLY A 138 0.23 3.75 8.65
CA GLY A 138 1.40 4.20 7.88
C GLY A 138 2.70 3.74 8.52
N THR A 139 3.50 2.93 7.81
CA THR A 139 4.83 2.52 8.32
C THR A 139 6.00 3.00 7.45
N THR A 140 5.75 3.80 6.42
CA THR A 140 6.79 4.20 5.45
C THR A 140 7.96 4.96 6.09
N SER A 141 9.20 4.58 5.77
CA SER A 141 10.41 5.28 6.25
C SER A 141 10.58 6.68 5.65
N ALA A 142 9.76 7.04 4.67
CA ALA A 142 9.71 8.39 4.12
C ALA A 142 9.19 9.40 5.16
N MET A 143 8.33 8.96 6.07
CA MET A 143 7.81 9.77 7.19
C MET A 143 8.59 9.51 8.47
N GLU A 144 8.70 10.51 9.34
CA GLU A 144 9.39 10.38 10.63
C GLU A 144 8.73 9.31 11.52
N GLU A 145 7.40 9.30 11.57
CA GLU A 145 6.63 8.29 12.31
C GLU A 145 6.98 6.87 11.86
N GLY A 146 6.95 6.60 10.55
CA GLY A 146 7.27 5.27 10.04
C GLY A 146 8.73 4.87 10.31
N ARG A 147 9.68 5.82 10.37
CA ARG A 147 11.05 5.54 10.83
C ARG A 147 11.07 5.09 12.30
N ARG A 148 10.34 5.77 13.18
CA ARG A 148 10.23 5.40 14.61
C ARG A 148 9.57 4.03 14.80
N ILE A 149 8.47 3.77 14.08
CA ILE A 149 7.80 2.47 14.08
C ILE A 149 8.76 1.36 13.64
N ARG A 150 9.57 1.59 12.61
CA ARG A 150 10.53 0.57 12.12
C ARG A 150 11.69 0.29 13.08
N GLN A 151 12.05 1.23 13.95
CA GLN A 151 13.04 0.99 15.01
C GLN A 151 12.49 0.07 16.10
N ASN A 152 11.18 0.11 16.37
CA ASN A 152 10.51 -0.81 17.28
C ASN A 152 9.16 -1.32 16.69
N PRO A 153 9.20 -2.26 15.72
CA PRO A 153 7.99 -2.71 15.02
C PRO A 153 6.94 -3.36 15.92
N MET A 154 7.33 -3.86 17.09
CA MET A 154 6.41 -4.50 18.04
C MET A 154 5.35 -3.54 18.60
N VAL A 155 5.55 -2.22 18.49
CA VAL A 155 4.48 -1.24 18.80
C VAL A 155 3.22 -1.49 17.96
N LEU A 156 3.36 -2.02 16.74
CA LEU A 156 2.27 -2.35 15.84
C LEU A 156 1.37 -3.46 16.40
N LYS A 157 1.92 -4.33 17.28
CA LYS A 157 1.18 -5.44 17.87
C LYS A 157 -0.05 -4.96 18.62
N TRP A 158 0.08 -3.87 19.39
CA TRP A 158 -1.04 -3.27 20.11
C TRP A 158 -2.17 -2.85 19.14
N PHE A 159 -1.84 -2.15 18.04
CA PHE A 159 -2.82 -1.72 17.04
C PHE A 159 -3.53 -2.90 16.38
N ILE A 160 -2.76 -3.93 16.00
CA ILE A 160 -3.31 -5.14 15.39
C ILE A 160 -4.27 -5.84 16.36
N ASP A 161 -3.86 -6.02 17.60
CA ASP A 161 -4.67 -6.71 18.61
C ASP A 161 -5.96 -5.94 18.93
N GLN A 162 -5.93 -4.60 18.94
CA GLN A 162 -7.15 -3.80 19.11
C GLN A 162 -8.10 -3.92 17.91
N ALA A 163 -7.59 -3.85 16.68
CA ALA A 163 -8.42 -4.02 15.48
C ALA A 163 -9.07 -5.41 15.47
N HIS A 164 -8.29 -6.46 15.74
CA HIS A 164 -8.79 -7.83 15.80
C HIS A 164 -9.81 -8.05 16.93
N SER A 165 -9.59 -7.45 18.10
CA SER A 165 -10.56 -7.50 19.20
C SER A 165 -11.90 -6.85 18.85
N ALA A 166 -11.90 -5.88 17.94
CA ALA A 166 -13.10 -5.25 17.40
C ALA A 166 -13.68 -5.97 16.16
N GLY A 167 -13.09 -7.08 15.71
CA GLY A 167 -13.49 -7.78 14.48
C GLY A 167 -13.14 -7.02 13.19
N VAL A 168 -12.18 -6.11 13.26
CA VAL A 168 -11.75 -5.22 12.16
C VAL A 168 -10.44 -5.68 11.57
N ARG A 169 -10.35 -5.62 10.23
CA ARG A 169 -9.10 -5.91 9.51
C ARG A 169 -8.13 -4.73 9.61
N ILE A 170 -6.84 -5.02 9.58
CA ILE A 170 -5.78 -3.99 9.61
C ILE A 170 -4.75 -4.18 8.49
N HIS A 171 -4.42 -3.08 7.80
CA HIS A 171 -3.43 -3.04 6.73
C HIS A 171 -2.15 -2.30 7.17
N GLY A 172 -0.98 -2.90 6.94
CA GLY A 172 0.32 -2.27 7.19
C GLY A 172 0.89 -1.62 5.94
N LEU A 173 0.74 -0.29 5.79
CA LEU A 173 1.20 0.44 4.61
C LEU A 173 2.73 0.44 4.53
N GLY A 174 3.26 -0.13 3.45
CA GLY A 174 4.68 -0.26 3.15
C GLY A 174 5.46 -1.20 4.08
N PHE A 175 4.81 -2.06 4.87
CA PHE A 175 5.48 -2.93 5.84
C PHE A 175 5.68 -4.35 5.32
N THR A 176 6.92 -4.76 5.02
CA THR A 176 7.22 -6.14 4.58
C THR A 176 8.50 -6.72 5.18
N SER A 177 8.71 -6.50 6.48
CA SER A 177 9.81 -7.16 7.18
C SER A 177 9.46 -8.62 7.44
N SER A 178 10.01 -9.54 6.63
CA SER A 178 9.83 -11.00 6.76
C SER A 178 10.10 -11.52 8.17
N LYS A 179 11.03 -10.90 8.91
CA LYS A 179 11.31 -11.21 10.32
C LYS A 179 10.12 -10.98 11.25
N TYR A 180 9.35 -9.91 11.03
CA TYR A 180 8.30 -9.48 11.98
C TYR A 180 6.90 -9.91 11.55
N LEU A 181 6.64 -10.15 10.27
CA LEU A 181 5.32 -10.54 9.76
C LEU A 181 4.71 -11.76 10.49
N PRO A 182 5.45 -12.83 10.86
CA PRO A 182 4.87 -13.95 11.63
C PRO A 182 4.34 -13.56 13.02
N TYR A 183 4.88 -12.49 13.61
CA TYR A 183 4.49 -11.98 14.92
C TYR A 183 3.44 -10.87 14.81
N LEU A 184 3.57 -10.04 13.78
CA LEU A 184 2.68 -8.94 13.42
C LEU A 184 1.67 -9.45 12.40
N LYS A 185 0.65 -10.15 12.90
CA LYS A 185 -0.43 -10.79 12.15
C LYS A 185 -1.36 -9.77 11.46
N PHE A 186 -0.84 -8.94 10.58
CA PHE A 186 -1.66 -8.07 9.76
C PHE A 186 -2.61 -8.88 8.87
N ASP A 187 -3.79 -8.33 8.57
CA ASP A 187 -4.68 -8.94 7.57
C ASP A 187 -4.14 -8.73 6.16
N SER A 188 -3.51 -7.57 5.93
CA SER A 188 -2.71 -7.36 4.73
C SER A 188 -1.61 -6.32 4.87
N VAL A 189 -0.68 -6.34 3.93
CA VAL A 189 0.41 -5.37 3.81
C VAL A 189 0.69 -5.09 2.33
N ASP A 190 1.45 -4.04 2.03
CA ASP A 190 1.93 -3.77 0.67
C ASP A 190 3.45 -3.56 0.58
N SER A 191 3.99 -3.74 -0.62
CA SER A 191 5.42 -3.57 -0.89
C SER A 191 5.74 -3.07 -2.28
N THR A 192 6.69 -2.14 -2.35
CA THR A 192 7.41 -1.78 -3.58
C THR A 192 8.82 -2.37 -3.61
N THR A 193 9.20 -3.19 -2.63
CA THR A 193 10.58 -3.70 -2.46
C THR A 193 11.05 -4.57 -3.64
N TRP A 194 10.13 -5.21 -4.36
CA TRP A 194 10.47 -5.97 -5.57
C TRP A 194 11.08 -5.07 -6.68
N LEU A 195 10.79 -3.76 -6.69
CA LEU A 195 11.38 -2.76 -7.60
C LEU A 195 12.83 -2.38 -7.24
N SER A 196 13.38 -2.87 -6.12
CA SER A 196 14.76 -2.61 -5.71
C SER A 196 15.80 -3.15 -6.69
N GLY A 197 15.40 -4.08 -7.58
CA GLY A 197 16.22 -4.53 -8.70
C GLY A 197 16.62 -3.39 -9.63
N ALA A 198 15.65 -2.59 -10.06
CA ALA A 198 15.93 -1.42 -10.90
C ALA A 198 16.64 -0.31 -10.12
N ARG A 199 16.28 -0.09 -8.84
CA ARG A 199 16.82 1.02 -8.04
C ARG A 199 18.27 0.80 -7.58
N TYR A 200 18.58 -0.43 -7.16
CA TYR A 200 19.83 -0.76 -6.45
C TYR A 200 20.56 -1.96 -7.05
N GLY A 201 19.99 -2.64 -8.05
CA GLY A 201 20.55 -3.86 -8.61
C GLY A 201 20.34 -5.10 -7.75
N GLN A 202 19.48 -5.02 -6.73
CA GLN A 202 19.24 -6.12 -5.78
C GLN A 202 18.43 -7.25 -6.43
N ILE A 203 18.94 -8.47 -6.31
CA ILE A 203 18.26 -9.69 -6.75
C ILE A 203 17.63 -10.34 -5.52
N TYR A 204 16.32 -10.61 -5.58
CA TYR A 204 15.58 -11.27 -4.52
C TYR A 204 15.42 -12.75 -4.82
N LYS A 205 15.38 -13.58 -3.78
CA LYS A 205 15.06 -15.00 -3.88
C LYS A 205 14.18 -15.39 -2.69
N PHE A 206 13.05 -16.01 -2.97
CA PHE A 206 12.20 -16.58 -1.94
C PHE A 206 12.63 -18.04 -1.68
N ASP A 207 12.92 -18.36 -0.42
CA ASP A 207 13.32 -19.70 0.01
C ASP A 207 12.85 -19.97 1.45
N ASN A 208 12.20 -21.12 1.67
CA ASN A 208 11.74 -21.60 2.98
C ASN A 208 11.04 -20.54 3.86
N GLY A 209 10.05 -19.83 3.30
CA GLY A 209 9.27 -18.84 4.04
C GLY A 209 10.00 -17.50 4.26
N GLN A 210 11.21 -17.34 3.72
CA GLN A 210 12.01 -16.13 3.86
C GLN A 210 12.34 -15.51 2.51
N MET A 211 12.29 -14.18 2.48
CA MET A 211 12.75 -13.39 1.36
C MET A 211 14.21 -12.98 1.60
N GLN A 212 15.12 -13.47 0.76
CA GLN A 212 16.53 -13.10 0.76
C GLN A 212 16.80 -12.13 -0.38
N TYR A 213 17.82 -11.27 -0.22
CA TYR A 213 18.28 -10.41 -1.31
C TYR A 213 19.81 -10.39 -1.37
N TYR A 214 20.31 -10.13 -2.57
CA TYR A 214 21.73 -10.10 -2.90
C TYR A 214 22.03 -8.77 -3.58
N ASP A 215 22.98 -8.01 -3.04
CA ASP A 215 23.47 -6.78 -3.66
C ASP A 215 24.37 -7.09 -4.86
N PRO A 216 24.42 -6.22 -5.88
CA PRO A 216 25.39 -6.36 -6.95
C PRO A 216 26.82 -6.24 -6.39
N PRO A 217 27.84 -6.80 -7.07
CA PRO A 217 29.23 -6.60 -6.68
C PRO A 217 29.56 -5.11 -6.55
N LYS A 218 30.48 -4.77 -5.63
CA LYS A 218 30.82 -3.37 -5.33
C LYS A 218 31.21 -2.61 -6.60
N GLY A 219 30.54 -1.48 -6.84
CA GLY A 219 30.77 -0.63 -8.02
C GLY A 219 30.06 -1.10 -9.30
N MET A 220 29.38 -2.25 -9.28
CA MET A 220 28.58 -2.74 -10.40
C MET A 220 27.12 -2.31 -10.29
N ARG A 221 26.43 -2.28 -11.43
CA ARG A 221 24.99 -2.06 -11.54
C ARG A 221 24.38 -3.14 -12.42
N ALA A 222 23.12 -3.47 -12.17
CA ALA A 222 22.38 -4.37 -13.04
C ALA A 222 22.28 -3.77 -14.45
N ARG A 223 22.75 -4.49 -15.48
CA ARG A 223 22.66 -4.03 -16.87
C ARG A 223 21.21 -3.97 -17.38
N HIS A 224 20.40 -4.94 -16.98
CA HIS A 224 19.02 -5.10 -17.44
C HIS A 224 18.02 -4.93 -16.29
N HIS A 225 17.82 -3.69 -15.85
CA HIS A 225 16.97 -3.32 -14.72
C HIS A 225 15.55 -3.93 -14.79
N ASP A 226 14.95 -3.98 -15.98
CA ASP A 226 13.61 -4.57 -16.19
C ASP A 226 13.60 -6.08 -15.96
N LEU A 227 14.64 -6.80 -16.42
CA LEU A 227 14.77 -8.25 -16.20
C LEU A 227 14.96 -8.57 -14.71
N VAL A 228 15.73 -7.76 -13.99
CA VAL A 228 15.90 -7.94 -12.53
C VAL A 228 14.59 -7.68 -11.80
N ASN A 229 13.86 -6.62 -12.16
CA ASN A 229 12.54 -6.38 -11.57
C ASN A 229 11.55 -7.51 -11.90
N ARG A 230 11.57 -8.07 -13.11
CA ARG A 230 10.70 -9.19 -13.48
C ARG A 230 11.02 -10.44 -12.68
N HIS A 231 12.31 -10.75 -12.50
CA HIS A 231 12.75 -11.83 -11.63
C HIS A 231 12.26 -11.60 -10.19
N ASN A 232 12.55 -10.43 -9.62
CA ASN A 232 12.11 -10.10 -8.26
C ASN A 232 10.60 -10.17 -8.12
N PHE A 233 9.84 -9.64 -9.07
CA PHE A 233 8.38 -9.69 -9.05
C PHE A 233 7.87 -11.13 -8.93
N ASN A 234 8.42 -12.06 -9.70
CA ASN A 234 8.05 -13.48 -9.63
C ASN A 234 8.40 -14.10 -8.27
N GLU A 235 9.55 -13.78 -7.69
CA GLU A 235 9.92 -14.25 -6.34
C GLU A 235 8.99 -13.68 -5.26
N TRP A 236 8.59 -12.41 -5.39
CA TRP A 236 7.63 -11.78 -4.50
C TRP A 236 6.20 -12.32 -4.68
N VAL A 237 5.81 -12.78 -5.87
CA VAL A 237 4.57 -13.53 -6.09
C VAL A 237 4.60 -14.88 -5.37
N LYS A 238 5.73 -15.59 -5.35
CA LYS A 238 5.87 -16.82 -4.53
C LYS A 238 5.69 -16.52 -3.04
N PHE A 239 6.32 -15.46 -2.54
CA PHE A 239 6.14 -15.05 -1.16
C PHE A 239 4.73 -14.60 -0.84
N GLN A 240 4.03 -13.93 -1.77
CA GLN A 240 2.63 -13.58 -1.62
C GLN A 240 1.75 -14.81 -1.39
N LYS A 241 1.97 -15.88 -2.17
CA LYS A 241 1.24 -17.16 -2.00
C LYS A 241 1.54 -17.81 -0.64
N TYR A 242 2.81 -17.84 -0.25
CA TYR A 242 3.21 -18.32 1.07
C TYR A 242 2.56 -17.50 2.21
N ALA A 243 2.56 -16.18 2.10
CA ALA A 243 1.97 -15.30 3.10
C ALA A 243 0.45 -15.46 3.21
N GLU A 244 -0.23 -15.74 2.11
CA GLU A 244 -1.67 -16.01 2.12
C GLU A 244 -2.00 -17.29 2.89
N GLU A 245 -1.19 -18.33 2.73
CA GLU A 245 -1.42 -19.66 3.31
C GLU A 245 -0.90 -19.80 4.75
N PHE A 246 0.25 -19.20 5.08
CA PHE A 246 0.99 -19.53 6.30
C PHE A 246 1.20 -18.36 7.29
N LEU A 247 0.90 -17.11 6.91
CA LEU A 247 1.07 -15.93 7.77
C LEU A 247 -0.27 -15.31 8.17
#